data_AF-A0A7K0U307-F1
#
_entry.id   AF-A0A7K0U307-F1
#
_cell.length_a   1.000
_cell.length_b   1.000
_cell.length_c   1.000
_cell.angle_alpha   90.00
_cell.angle_beta   90.00
_cell.angle_gamma   90.00
#
_symmetry.space_group_name_H-M   'P 1'
#
loop_
_entity.id
_entity.type
_entity.pdbx_description
1 polymer ?
#
loop_
_entity_poly.entity_id
_entity_poly.type
_entity_poly.pdbx_seq_one_letter_code
_entity_poly.pdbx_strand_id
1 'polypeptide(L)'
;MSEPYDVEFFWDPVCPWAWLTSRWVAEVAALRGLRVDWRFISLRLLNKDKDYERDFPAGYVAGHTSGLKLLRVAAAIRQAGDRDRMGALYTQFGGDIHVLGRRSEMTDHWE
;
A
#
# COMPACT_ATOMS: atom_id res chain seq x y z
N MET A 1 5.64 26.72 10.18
CA MET A 1 4.48 26.42 9.33
C MET A 1 4.06 25.01 9.68
N SER A 2 2.82 24.78 10.12
CA SER A 2 2.37 23.41 10.39
C SER A 2 2.36 22.62 9.09
N GLU A 3 2.75 21.35 9.12
CA GLU A 3 2.63 20.49 7.95
C GLU A 3 1.18 20.47 7.45
N PRO A 4 0.95 20.33 6.13
CA PRO A 4 -0.39 20.32 5.53
C PRO A 4 -1.17 19.03 5.83
N TYR A 5 -0.74 18.19 6.76
CA TYR A 5 -1.39 16.94 7.11
C TYR A 5 -1.30 16.71 8.62
N ASP A 6 -2.35 16.12 9.18
CA ASP A 6 -2.47 15.82 10.61
C ASP A 6 -1.98 14.41 10.94
N VAL A 7 -2.03 13.50 9.95
CA VAL A 7 -1.64 12.10 10.07
C VAL A 7 -0.83 11.69 8.86
N GLU A 8 0.31 11.05 9.08
CA GLU A 8 1.05 10.34 8.04
C GLU A 8 0.71 8.86 8.10
N PHE A 9 0.22 8.30 7.00
CA PHE A 9 -0.11 6.88 6.91
C PHE A 9 0.72 6.19 5.85
N PHE A 10 1.59 5.28 6.28
CA PHE A 10 2.47 4.52 5.40
C PHE A 10 1.80 3.21 4.96
N TRP A 11 1.73 2.98 3.65
CA TRP A 11 1.06 1.81 3.10
C TRP A 11 1.91 1.06 2.06
N ASP A 12 1.75 -0.26 2.08
CA ASP A 12 2.07 -1.18 1.00
C ASP A 12 0.75 -1.86 0.60
N PRO A 13 0.38 -1.90 -0.70
CA PRO A 13 -0.90 -2.47 -1.12
C PRO A 13 -1.08 -3.95 -0.73
N VAL A 14 0.00 -4.73 -0.59
CA VAL A 14 -0.12 -6.16 -0.23
C VAL A 14 -0.15 -6.42 1.27
N CYS A 15 0.10 -5.41 2.11
CA CYS A 15 0.09 -5.56 3.56
C CYS A 15 -1.35 -5.63 4.11
N PRO A 16 -1.78 -6.77 4.68
CA PRO A 16 -3.14 -6.90 5.21
C PRO A 16 -3.36 -6.03 6.45
N TRP A 17 -2.31 -5.82 7.25
CA TRP A 17 -2.38 -4.99 8.45
C TRP A 17 -2.53 -3.51 8.13
N ALA A 18 -1.73 -3.01 7.18
CA ALA A 18 -1.89 -1.64 6.69
C ALA A 18 -3.27 -1.44 6.09
N TRP A 19 -3.83 -2.43 5.39
CA TRP A 19 -5.17 -2.34 4.81
C TRP A 19 -6.23 -2.13 5.87
N LEU A 20 -6.29 -3.01 6.88
CA LEU A 20 -7.26 -2.89 7.98
C LEU A 20 -7.13 -1.55 8.70
N THR A 21 -5.90 -1.17 9.08
CA THR A 21 -5.65 0.10 9.77
C THR A 21 -6.03 1.30 8.89
N SER A 22 -5.84 1.22 7.57
CA SER A 22 -6.19 2.30 6.66
C SER A 22 -7.69 2.58 6.61
N ARG A 23 -8.53 1.54 6.73
CA ARG A 23 -9.99 1.69 6.74
C ARG A 23 -10.43 2.46 7.98
N TRP A 24 -9.88 2.08 9.13
CA TRP A 24 -10.10 2.78 10.39
C TRP A 24 -9.58 4.23 10.34
N VAL A 25 -8.39 4.46 9.80
CA VAL A 25 -7.83 5.82 9.65
C VAL A 25 -8.70 6.69 8.74
N ALA A 26 -9.20 6.14 7.64
CA ALA A 26 -10.10 6.87 6.74
C ALA A 26 -11.42 7.25 7.44
N GLU A 27 -11.99 6.34 8.23
CA GLU A 27 -13.20 6.59 9.02
C GLU A 27 -12.97 7.69 10.07
N VAL A 28 -11.90 7.57 10.88
CA VAL A 28 -11.56 8.55 11.91
C VAL A 28 -11.27 9.92 11.29
N ALA A 29 -10.54 9.96 10.17
CA ALA A 29 -10.25 11.21 9.47
C ALA A 29 -11.52 11.92 9.02
N ALA A 30 -12.50 11.18 8.48
CA ALA A 30 -13.80 11.73 8.10
C ALA A 30 -14.58 12.25 9.32
N LEU A 31 -14.59 11.50 10.43
CA LEU A 31 -15.30 11.87 11.67
C LEU A 31 -14.68 13.02 12.46
N ARG A 32 -13.41 13.37 12.17
CA ARG A 32 -12.63 14.37 12.91
C ARG A 32 -12.12 15.52 12.06
N GLY A 33 -12.33 15.48 10.74
CA GLY A 33 -11.83 16.50 9.82
C GLY A 33 -10.31 16.50 9.69
N LEU A 34 -9.65 15.34 9.83
CA LEU A 34 -8.20 15.20 9.72
C LEU A 34 -7.78 15.04 8.26
N ARG A 35 -6.64 15.62 7.89
CA ARG A 35 -5.99 15.41 6.60
C ARG A 35 -4.92 14.34 6.71
N VAL A 36 -5.04 13.30 5.90
CA VAL A 36 -4.11 12.16 5.89
C VAL A 36 -3.15 12.28 4.71
N ASP A 37 -1.86 12.23 5.00
CA ASP A 37 -0.81 12.06 4.00
C ASP A 37 -0.56 10.57 3.75
N TRP A 38 -1.02 10.07 2.61
CA TRP A 38 -0.84 8.68 2.21
C TRP A 38 0.56 8.47 1.62
N ARG A 39 1.45 7.88 2.43
CA ARG A 39 2.88 7.67 2.13
C ARG A 39 3.20 6.22 1.80
N PHE A 40 4.30 6.00 1.11
CA PHE A 40 4.70 4.67 0.65
C PHE A 40 5.64 4.00 1.67
N ILE A 41 5.41 2.72 1.93
CA ILE A 41 6.41 1.80 2.48
C ILE A 41 6.38 0.54 1.63
N SER A 42 7.54 -0.07 1.35
CA SER A 42 7.59 -1.31 0.57
C SER A 42 8.06 -2.46 1.45
N LEU A 43 7.23 -3.49 1.59
CA LEU A 43 7.59 -4.72 2.29
C LEU A 43 8.74 -5.46 1.58
N ARG A 44 8.81 -5.37 0.24
CA ARG A 44 9.92 -5.95 -0.52
C ARG A 44 11.25 -5.29 -0.17
N LEU A 45 11.28 -3.96 -0.09
CA LEU A 45 12.49 -3.22 0.24
C LEU A 45 12.84 -3.34 1.73
N LEU A 46 11.83 -3.31 2.61
CA LEU A 46 12.00 -3.47 4.05
C LEU A 46 12.65 -4.83 4.39
N ASN A 47 12.28 -5.88 3.66
CA ASN A 47 12.76 -7.23 3.88
C ASN A 47 13.85 -7.65 2.87
N LYS A 48 14.53 -6.71 2.20
CA LYS A 48 15.49 -7.02 1.13
C LYS A 48 16.67 -7.91 1.58
N ASP A 49 17.03 -7.83 2.86
CA ASP A 49 18.16 -8.56 3.45
C ASP A 49 17.70 -9.83 4.19
N LYS A 50 16.42 -10.20 4.08
CA LYS A 50 15.87 -11.44 4.63
C LYS A 50 16.01 -12.58 3.63
N ASP A 51 16.14 -13.79 4.17
CA ASP A 51 16.09 -14.99 3.36
C ASP A 51 14.62 -15.36 3.13
N TYR A 52 14.11 -15.13 1.93
CA TYR A 52 12.68 -15.34 1.65
C TYR A 52 12.24 -16.80 1.71
N GLU A 53 13.15 -17.74 1.43
CA GLU A 53 12.82 -19.16 1.44
C GLU A 53 12.79 -19.70 2.88
N ARG A 54 13.66 -19.17 3.74
CA ARG A 54 13.74 -19.57 5.16
C ARG A 54 12.78 -18.78 6.06
N ASP A 55 12.69 -17.46 5.88
CA ASP A 55 12.06 -16.55 6.84
C ASP A 55 10.56 -16.30 6.54
N PHE A 56 10.06 -16.71 5.38
CA PHE A 56 8.68 -16.47 4.96
C PHE A 56 8.01 -17.72 4.38
N PRO A 57 6.66 -17.83 4.48
CA PRO A 57 5.91 -18.84 3.75
C PRO A 57 6.08 -18.72 2.23
N ALA A 58 5.85 -19.83 1.53
CA ALA A 58 5.85 -19.86 0.07
C ALA A 58 4.93 -18.79 -0.54
N GLY A 59 5.37 -18.17 -1.64
CA GLY A 59 4.63 -17.12 -2.35
C GLY A 59 4.85 -15.69 -1.84
N TYR A 60 5.48 -15.48 -0.67
CA TYR A 60 5.75 -14.13 -0.14
C TYR A 60 6.69 -13.32 -1.03
N VAL A 61 7.68 -13.98 -1.66
CA VAL A 61 8.59 -13.31 -2.60
C VAL A 61 7.83 -12.69 -3.78
N ALA A 62 6.86 -13.42 -4.34
CA ALA A 62 6.01 -12.95 -5.43
C ALA A 62 5.08 -11.84 -4.93
N GLY A 63 4.38 -12.06 -3.82
CA GLY A 63 3.47 -11.07 -3.22
C GLY A 63 4.15 -9.74 -2.91
N HIS A 64 5.28 -9.75 -2.20
CA HIS A 64 6.04 -8.53 -1.92
C HIS A 64 6.57 -7.87 -3.20
N THR A 65 6.96 -8.65 -4.22
CA THR A 65 7.38 -8.09 -5.53
C THR A 65 6.24 -7.35 -6.21
N SER A 66 5.04 -7.92 -6.22
CA SER A 66 3.85 -7.24 -6.75
C SER A 66 3.54 -5.96 -5.97
N GLY A 67 3.65 -5.98 -4.64
CA GLY A 67 3.54 -4.78 -3.81
C GLY A 67 4.50 -3.67 -4.25
N LEU A 68 5.78 -4.00 -4.47
CA LEU A 68 6.77 -3.05 -4.99
C LEU A 68 6.41 -2.51 -6.39
N LYS A 69 5.93 -3.38 -7.30
CA LYS A 69 5.52 -2.96 -8.65
C LYS A 69 4.35 -1.96 -8.59
N LEU A 70 3.33 -2.24 -7.78
CA LEU A 70 2.19 -1.34 -7.58
C LEU A 70 2.59 -0.02 -6.94
N LEU A 71 3.51 -0.05 -5.97
CA LEU A 71 4.06 1.16 -5.37
C LEU A 71 4.84 2.01 -6.38
N ARG A 72 5.52 1.40 -7.37
CA ARG A 72 6.16 2.15 -8.47
C ARG A 72 5.12 2.85 -9.35
N VAL A 73 4.00 2.18 -9.65
CA VAL A 73 2.87 2.82 -10.37
C VAL A 73 2.29 3.97 -9.56
N ALA A 74 2.02 3.76 -8.26
CA ALA A 74 1.53 4.81 -7.37
C ALA A 74 2.50 5.99 -7.27
N ALA A 75 3.81 5.73 -7.21
CA ALA A 75 4.84 6.75 -7.20
C ALA A 75 4.86 7.56 -8.50
N ALA A 76 4.71 6.93 -9.67
CA ALA A 76 4.61 7.62 -10.95
C ALA A 76 3.38 8.53 -11.02
N ILE A 77 2.20 8.04 -10.56
CA ILE A 77 0.97 8.86 -10.48
C ILE A 77 1.18 10.05 -9.55
N ARG A 78 1.78 9.85 -8.37
CA ARG A 78 2.08 10.93 -7.42
C ARG A 78 3.05 11.96 -8.00
N GLN A 79 4.09 11.53 -8.73
CA GLN A 79 5.04 12.42 -9.39
C GLN A 79 4.40 13.26 -10.50
N ALA A 80 3.35 12.74 -11.16
CA ALA A 80 2.58 13.48 -12.16
C ALA A 80 1.68 14.58 -11.56
N GLY A 81 1.67 14.78 -10.24
CA GLY A 81 0.96 15.86 -9.54
C GLY A 81 -0.25 15.39 -8.72
N ASP A 82 -0.60 14.10 -8.75
CA ASP A 82 -1.81 13.57 -8.13
C ASP A 82 -1.58 13.06 -6.69
N ARG A 83 -0.94 13.85 -5.82
CA ARG A 83 -0.66 13.45 -4.42
C ARG A 83 -1.94 13.14 -3.63
N ASP A 84 -2.99 13.93 -3.81
CA ASP A 84 -4.24 13.79 -3.06
C ASP A 84 -5.04 12.53 -3.46
N ARG A 85 -4.73 11.93 -4.62
CA ARG A 85 -5.39 10.70 -5.09
C ARG A 85 -4.87 9.43 -4.42
N MET A 86 -3.76 9.49 -3.68
CA MET A 86 -3.10 8.29 -3.14
C MET A 86 -4.01 7.47 -2.21
N GLY A 87 -4.88 8.10 -1.41
CA GLY A 87 -5.85 7.38 -0.58
C GLY A 87 -6.91 6.63 -1.38
N ALA A 88 -7.38 7.23 -2.48
CA ALA A 88 -8.35 6.61 -3.39
C ALA A 88 -7.71 5.45 -4.18
N LEU A 89 -6.49 5.66 -4.69
CA LEU A 89 -5.72 4.62 -5.37
C LEU A 89 -5.46 3.43 -4.44
N TYR A 90 -5.00 3.70 -3.21
CA TYR A 90 -4.79 2.64 -2.23
C TYR A 90 -6.10 1.90 -1.90
N THR A 91 -7.21 2.61 -1.80
CA THR A 91 -8.54 2.00 -1.61
C THR A 91 -8.90 1.02 -2.73
N GLN A 92 -8.62 1.35 -3.98
CA GLN A 92 -8.85 0.44 -5.11
C GLN A 92 -7.93 -0.80 -5.00
N PHE A 93 -6.62 -0.60 -4.87
CA PHE A 93 -5.68 -1.72 -4.76
C PHE A 93 -6.01 -2.66 -3.58
N GLY A 94 -6.29 -2.09 -2.41
CA GLY A 94 -6.59 -2.91 -1.24
C GLY A 94 -7.95 -3.60 -1.30
N GLY A 95 -8.95 -2.98 -1.95
CA GLY A 95 -10.23 -3.63 -2.23
C GLY A 95 -10.04 -4.88 -3.10
N ASP A 96 -9.24 -4.75 -4.17
CA ASP A 96 -8.96 -5.85 -5.09
C ASP A 96 -8.22 -6.99 -4.41
N ILE A 97 -7.17 -6.66 -3.67
CA ILE A 97 -6.29 -7.65 -3.03
C ILE A 97 -6.96 -8.31 -1.82
N HIS A 98 -7.56 -7.53 -0.92
CA HIS A 98 -7.95 -8.00 0.42
C HIS A 98 -9.44 -8.29 0.56
N VAL A 99 -10.29 -7.78 -0.35
CA VAL A 99 -11.74 -8.00 -0.31
C VAL A 99 -12.20 -8.90 -1.45
N LEU A 100 -11.80 -8.60 -2.68
CA LEU A 100 -12.21 -9.36 -3.86
C LEU A 100 -11.33 -10.60 -4.12
N GLY A 101 -10.23 -10.77 -3.40
CA GLY A 101 -9.35 -11.92 -3.53
C GLY A 101 -8.55 -11.97 -4.84
N ARG A 102 -8.43 -10.85 -5.57
CA ARG A 102 -7.75 -10.76 -6.88
C ARG A 102 -6.22 -10.70 -6.78
N ARG A 103 -5.66 -11.26 -5.71
CA ARG A 103 -4.22 -11.23 -5.47
C ARG A 103 -3.44 -12.00 -6.54
N SER A 104 -3.94 -13.17 -6.96
CA SER A 104 -3.29 -14.00 -7.98
C SER A 104 -3.20 -13.30 -9.34
N GLU A 105 -4.28 -12.61 -9.74
CA GLU A 105 -4.30 -11.77 -10.95
C GLU A 105 -3.20 -10.68 -10.92
N MET A 106 -2.78 -10.25 -9.73
CA MET A 106 -1.75 -9.22 -9.56
C MET A 106 -0.35 -9.79 -9.34
N THR A 107 -0.19 -11.10 -9.11
CA THR A 107 1.12 -11.77 -8.99
C THR A 107 1.53 -12.46 -10.27
N ASP A 108 0.57 -13.02 -11.00
CA ASP A 108 0.84 -14.02 -12.05
C ASP A 108 1.00 -13.41 -13.45
N HIS A 109 0.72 -12.11 -13.60
CA HIS A 109 0.74 -11.41 -14.90
C HIS A 109 1.96 -10.50 -15.12
N TRP A 110 3.00 -10.60 -14.28
CA TRP A 110 4.13 -9.67 -14.31
C TRP A 110 5.49 -10.33 -14.54
N GLU A 111 5.51 -11.54 -15.11
CA GLU A 111 6.70 -12.14 -15.71
C GLU A 111 7.04 -11.46 -17.04
#